data_AF-A0A8S0WNH5-F1
#
_entry.id   AF-A0A8S0WNH5-F1
#
_cell.length_a   1.000
_cell.length_b   1.000
_cell.length_c   1.000
_cell.angle_alpha   90.00
_cell.angle_beta   90.00
_cell.angle_gamma   90.00
#
_symmetry.space_group_name_H-M   'P 1'
#
loop_
_entity.id
_entity.type
_entity.pdbx_description
1 polymer ?
#
loop_
_entity_poly.entity_id
_entity_poly.type
_entity_poly.pdbx_seq_one_letter_code
_entity_poly.pdbx_strand_id
1 'polypeptide(L)'
;MSISFAFVGADADEPFFKKTLDTVAETFPGIVLVGESVDVDVDEPSITIRWSIGACGEDFMLPGSAGVHGSDACGLPAIPLRFYVDSDDEPTATYDSSHIPFNRDTGHRRSIQNLVQFDSDHVLDVHEARLYPFDTYMLSSTIRAANADNQTVPIRKIATIDITSSFDIFTTDLESYSNSEDGKQEQASRDIDLYVRRPNEARLFTLLLFAVSWVLTHVTIGHVLLARRVSSLRSLLPHLISSGAILIAIPQLRASMPDAPGFDGVLIDCIGYFPQMVIVGLSTVTLLLLLVVHEFDRMRTNASASAHAHAYSRSSRAMWPPPYGPAASFVRPERPPSLLSHFPRPPPSPTANSTSTEIMQWEMHRLMKQLKGQYVFPPVQPTHRLKQPDASKPSHRRVKTMSKIMEAGEISHWSDTD
;
A
#
# COMPACT_ATOMS: atom_id res chain seq x y z
N MET A 1 3.21 13.02 -11.58
CA MET A 1 4.51 13.55 -11.12
C MET A 1 4.91 12.67 -9.95
N SER A 2 5.70 11.62 -10.17
CA SER A 2 6.24 10.80 -9.07
C SER A 2 7.54 11.45 -8.61
N ILE A 3 7.58 11.90 -7.36
CA ILE A 3 8.83 12.32 -6.74
C ILE A 3 9.45 11.02 -6.21
N SER A 4 10.32 10.42 -7.01
CA SER A 4 11.14 9.28 -6.58
C SER A 4 12.35 9.83 -5.85
N PHE A 5 12.31 9.83 -4.51
CA PHE A 5 13.53 9.91 -3.72
C PHE A 5 14.21 8.55 -3.87
N ALA A 6 15.19 8.47 -4.76
CA ALA A 6 16.04 7.29 -4.85
C ALA A 6 16.87 7.24 -3.56
N PHE A 7 16.67 6.19 -2.77
CA PHE A 7 17.53 5.90 -1.63
C PHE A 7 18.96 5.74 -2.16
N VAL A 8 19.87 6.56 -1.65
CA VAL A 8 21.30 6.39 -1.83
C VAL A 8 21.64 5.06 -1.15
N GLY A 9 21.96 4.04 -1.94
CA GLY A 9 22.33 2.74 -1.42
C GLY A 9 23.51 2.89 -0.47
N ALA A 10 23.40 2.30 0.72
CA ALA A 10 24.51 2.19 1.65
C ALA A 10 25.73 1.63 0.92
N ASP A 11 26.91 2.23 1.15
CA ASP A 11 28.17 1.87 0.51
C ASP A 11 28.36 0.35 0.53
N ALA A 12 28.29 -0.28 -0.64
CA ALA A 12 28.27 -1.73 -0.83
C ALA A 12 29.64 -2.39 -0.61
N ASP A 13 30.63 -1.63 -0.14
CA ASP A 13 32.04 -2.03 -0.18
C ASP A 13 32.44 -2.95 0.97
N GLU A 14 31.73 -2.92 2.10
CA GLU A 14 32.03 -3.81 3.24
C GLU A 14 30.81 -4.65 3.66
N PRO A 15 30.93 -5.99 3.75
CA PRO A 15 29.86 -6.84 4.23
C PRO A 15 29.50 -6.49 5.68
N PHE A 16 28.20 -6.30 5.94
CA PHE A 16 27.67 -5.84 7.22
C PHE A 16 28.24 -6.57 8.46
N PHE A 17 28.36 -7.89 8.41
CA PHE A 17 28.80 -8.70 9.55
C PHE A 17 30.32 -8.89 9.66
N LYS A 18 31.11 -8.49 8.65
CA LYS A 18 32.53 -8.84 8.57
C LYS A 18 33.30 -8.45 9.82
N LYS A 19 33.21 -7.19 10.24
CA LYS A 19 33.89 -6.66 11.42
C LYS A 19 33.51 -7.39 12.70
N THR A 20 32.23 -7.71 12.87
CA THR A 20 31.74 -8.45 14.05
C THR A 20 32.30 -9.86 14.07
N LEU A 21 32.31 -10.55 12.93
CA LEU A 21 32.86 -11.90 12.80
C LEU A 21 34.38 -11.93 13.03
N ASP A 22 35.12 -11.01 12.43
CA ASP A 22 36.57 -10.89 12.63
C ASP A 22 36.90 -10.65 14.11
N THR A 23 36.13 -9.78 14.79
CA THR A 23 36.29 -9.54 16.23
C THR A 23 36.05 -10.81 17.06
N VAL A 24 35.03 -11.60 16.71
CA VAL A 24 34.71 -12.86 17.42
C VAL A 24 35.82 -13.88 17.20
N ALA A 25 36.34 -14.00 15.97
CA ALA A 25 37.44 -14.91 15.67
C ALA A 25 38.71 -14.58 16.48
N GLU A 26 39.00 -13.30 16.68
CA GLU A 26 40.18 -12.85 17.46
C GLU A 26 39.99 -13.01 18.98
N THR A 27 38.80 -12.73 19.50
CA THR A 27 38.58 -12.61 20.96
C THR A 27 37.99 -13.87 21.59
N PHE A 28 36.98 -14.48 20.96
CA PHE A 28 36.19 -15.58 21.52
C PHE A 28 35.77 -16.57 20.41
N PRO A 29 36.72 -17.36 19.86
CA PRO A 29 36.40 -18.31 18.81
C PRO A 29 35.37 -19.36 19.26
N GLY A 30 34.53 -19.81 18.33
CA GLY A 30 33.45 -20.75 18.57
C GLY A 30 32.27 -20.60 17.59
N ILE A 31 31.12 -21.15 17.97
CA ILE A 31 29.90 -21.15 17.14
C ILE A 31 29.25 -19.75 17.15
N VAL A 32 28.81 -19.28 16.00
CA VAL A 32 28.12 -17.98 15.83
C VAL A 32 26.83 -18.17 15.04
N LEU A 33 25.84 -17.34 15.35
CA LEU A 33 24.60 -17.27 14.59
C LEU A 33 24.41 -15.86 14.04
N VAL A 34 24.12 -15.79 12.74
CA VAL A 34 23.91 -14.53 12.03
C VAL A 34 22.51 -14.50 11.44
N GLY A 35 21.65 -13.62 11.94
CA GLY A 35 20.32 -13.34 11.39
C GLY A 35 20.45 -12.49 10.13
N GLU A 36 20.57 -13.14 8.97
CA GLU A 36 20.80 -12.50 7.67
C GLU A 36 19.57 -11.77 7.13
N SER A 37 18.39 -12.25 7.51
CA SER A 37 17.11 -11.69 7.11
C SER A 37 16.20 -11.66 8.31
N VAL A 38 15.52 -10.53 8.49
CA VAL A 38 14.48 -10.38 9.50
C VAL A 38 13.24 -9.88 8.78
N ASP A 39 12.18 -10.67 8.83
CA ASP A 39 10.87 -10.32 8.30
C ASP A 39 9.96 -9.99 9.48
N VAL A 40 9.37 -8.80 9.48
CA VAL A 40 8.51 -8.32 10.57
C VAL A 40 7.11 -8.17 10.02
N ASP A 41 6.19 -9.00 10.50
CA ASP A 41 4.77 -8.87 10.23
C ASP A 41 4.12 -8.09 11.38
N VAL A 42 3.54 -6.94 11.06
CA VAL A 42 2.84 -6.09 12.04
C VAL A 42 1.37 -6.46 12.15
N ASP A 43 0.79 -7.02 11.10
CA ASP A 43 -0.62 -7.41 11.08
C ASP A 43 -0.81 -8.71 11.88
N GLU A 44 0.10 -9.66 11.71
CA GLU A 44 0.30 -10.79 12.62
C GLU A 44 1.56 -10.51 13.41
N PRO A 45 1.49 -9.99 14.66
CA PRO A 45 2.63 -9.44 15.41
C PRO A 45 3.70 -10.48 15.67
N SER A 46 4.54 -10.68 14.67
CA SER A 46 5.45 -11.81 14.55
C SER A 46 6.68 -11.38 13.78
N ILE A 47 7.76 -12.11 14.04
CA ILE A 47 9.06 -11.84 13.46
C ILE A 47 9.69 -13.17 13.08
N THR A 48 10.07 -13.29 11.81
CA THR A 48 10.79 -14.43 11.28
C THR A 48 12.25 -14.05 11.08
N ILE A 49 13.16 -14.80 11.71
CA ILE A 49 14.60 -14.58 11.59
C ILE A 49 15.22 -15.74 10.82
N ARG A 50 15.90 -15.45 9.72
CA ARG A 50 16.73 -16.43 9.01
C ARG A 50 18.14 -16.43 9.56
N TRP A 51 18.46 -17.48 10.30
CA TRP A 51 19.77 -17.70 10.89
C TRP A 51 20.70 -18.39 9.92
N SER A 52 21.93 -17.91 9.87
CA SER A 52 23.07 -18.52 9.20
C SER A 52 24.01 -19.08 10.25
N ILE A 53 24.32 -20.36 10.11
CA ILE A 53 25.11 -21.13 11.06
C ILE A 53 26.58 -20.97 10.68
N GLY A 54 27.36 -20.37 11.59
CA GLY A 54 28.80 -20.16 11.39
C GLY A 54 29.65 -20.65 12.56
N ALA A 55 30.95 -20.76 12.32
CA ALA A 55 31.96 -20.96 13.34
C ALA A 55 33.19 -20.09 13.05
N CYS A 56 33.76 -19.50 14.08
CA CYS A 56 34.95 -18.66 14.00
C CYS A 56 36.13 -19.32 14.70
N GLY A 57 37.32 -19.21 14.12
CA GLY A 57 38.54 -19.85 14.60
C GLY A 57 38.79 -21.23 13.98
N GLU A 58 40.07 -21.53 13.70
CA GLU A 58 40.49 -22.70 12.92
C GLU A 58 40.01 -24.04 13.51
N ASP A 59 39.96 -24.17 14.83
CA ASP A 59 39.56 -25.41 15.52
C ASP A 59 38.06 -25.72 15.40
N PHE A 60 37.23 -24.69 15.17
CA PHE A 60 35.77 -24.85 15.07
C PHE A 60 35.29 -24.88 13.62
N MET A 61 36.12 -24.45 12.67
CA MET A 61 35.78 -24.39 11.26
C MET A 61 35.99 -25.73 10.56
N LEU A 62 35.06 -26.07 9.67
CA LEU A 62 35.17 -27.18 8.74
C LEU A 62 36.32 -26.88 7.76
N PRO A 63 37.33 -27.75 7.65
CA PRO A 63 38.44 -27.54 6.73
C PRO A 63 37.96 -27.38 5.28
N GLY A 64 38.46 -26.33 4.62
CA GLY A 64 38.08 -25.97 3.25
C GLY A 64 36.73 -25.25 3.13
N SER A 65 36.12 -24.82 4.23
CA SER A 65 35.01 -23.86 4.19
C SER A 65 35.47 -22.53 3.58
N ALA A 66 34.62 -21.95 2.74
CA ALA A 66 34.80 -20.58 2.30
C ALA A 66 34.42 -19.63 3.44
N GLY A 67 35.07 -18.48 3.52
CA GLY A 67 34.75 -17.43 4.48
C GLY A 67 33.25 -17.08 4.48
N VAL A 68 32.72 -16.69 5.63
CA VAL A 68 31.30 -16.34 5.82
C VAL A 68 31.17 -14.83 6.02
N HIS A 69 30.23 -14.21 5.29
CA HIS A 69 30.01 -12.75 5.27
C HIS A 69 31.30 -11.93 5.09
N GLY A 70 32.22 -12.42 4.24
CA GLY A 70 33.48 -11.77 3.91
C GLY A 70 34.54 -11.76 5.02
N SER A 71 34.32 -12.51 6.11
CA SER A 71 35.36 -12.87 7.06
C SER A 71 36.00 -14.19 6.64
N ASP A 72 37.33 -14.21 6.48
CA ASP A 72 38.10 -15.42 6.18
C ASP A 72 38.42 -16.23 7.46
N ALA A 73 38.24 -15.62 8.63
CA ALA A 73 38.49 -16.23 9.93
C ALA A 73 37.27 -17.00 10.49
N CYS A 74 36.14 -16.91 9.77
CA CYS A 74 34.90 -17.61 10.09
C CYS A 74 34.37 -18.38 8.88
N GLY A 75 33.82 -19.56 9.13
CA GLY A 75 33.41 -20.53 8.13
C GLY A 75 32.25 -21.39 8.61
N LEU A 76 32.11 -22.57 8.02
CA LEU A 76 31.10 -23.55 8.43
C LEU A 76 31.58 -24.32 9.67
N PRO A 77 30.72 -24.72 10.63
CA PRO A 77 31.16 -25.51 11.77
C PRO A 77 31.67 -26.91 11.39
N ALA A 78 32.71 -27.40 12.07
CA ALA A 78 33.26 -28.73 11.85
C ALA A 78 32.39 -29.85 12.47
N ILE A 79 31.68 -29.54 13.57
CA ILE A 79 30.89 -30.50 14.35
C ILE A 79 29.41 -30.45 13.97
N PRO A 80 28.67 -31.57 14.08
CA PRO A 80 27.21 -31.58 13.94
C PRO A 80 26.55 -30.82 15.09
N LEU A 81 25.53 -30.04 14.79
CA LEU A 81 24.84 -29.17 15.74
C LEU A 81 23.33 -29.34 15.66
N ARG A 82 22.66 -29.22 16.80
CA ARG A 82 21.21 -29.16 16.96
C ARG A 82 20.88 -27.84 17.66
N PHE A 83 20.07 -27.01 17.02
CA PHE A 83 19.63 -25.74 17.57
C PHE A 83 18.22 -25.89 18.11
N TYR A 84 18.01 -25.40 19.32
CA TYR A 84 16.70 -25.31 19.94
C TYR A 84 16.44 -23.86 20.25
N VAL A 85 15.27 -23.40 19.82
CA VAL A 85 14.80 -22.04 20.00
C VAL A 85 13.73 -22.05 21.09
N ASP A 86 13.76 -21.08 21.98
CA ASP A 86 12.78 -20.87 23.06
C ASP A 86 12.58 -22.11 23.97
N SER A 87 13.65 -22.90 24.13
CA SER A 87 13.68 -24.14 24.91
C SER A 87 12.72 -25.23 24.41
N ASP A 88 12.46 -25.28 23.10
CA ASP A 88 11.71 -26.37 22.50
C ASP A 88 12.34 -27.76 22.79
N ASP A 89 11.46 -28.77 22.89
CA ASP A 89 11.83 -30.17 23.12
C ASP A 89 12.52 -30.78 21.90
N GLU A 90 12.08 -30.39 20.70
CA GLU A 90 12.64 -30.82 19.43
C GLU A 90 13.56 -29.74 18.85
N PRO A 91 14.67 -30.11 18.19
CA PRO A 91 15.54 -29.12 17.58
C PRO A 91 14.85 -28.46 16.39
N THR A 92 14.71 -27.13 16.44
CA THR A 92 14.21 -26.30 15.34
C THR A 92 15.06 -26.49 14.08
N ALA A 93 16.38 -26.70 14.24
CA ALA A 93 17.28 -26.95 13.13
C ALA A 93 18.38 -27.95 13.49
N THR A 94 18.82 -28.69 12.47
CA THR A 94 19.96 -29.61 12.58
C THR A 94 20.96 -29.34 11.48
N TYR A 95 22.23 -29.31 11.85
CA TYR A 95 23.37 -29.10 10.96
C TYR A 95 24.30 -30.32 11.03
N ASP A 96 24.72 -30.80 9.86
CA ASP A 96 25.67 -31.89 9.73
C ASP A 96 26.72 -31.55 8.66
N SER A 97 27.97 -31.42 9.09
CA SER A 97 29.09 -31.08 8.23
C SER A 97 29.40 -32.15 7.18
N SER A 98 29.00 -33.40 7.40
CA SER A 98 29.21 -34.50 6.47
C SER A 98 28.33 -34.39 5.21
N HIS A 99 27.19 -33.70 5.31
CA HIS A 99 26.27 -33.47 4.20
C HIS A 99 26.68 -32.29 3.30
N ILE A 100 27.67 -31.48 3.70
CA ILE A 100 28.10 -30.32 2.93
C ILE A 100 28.94 -30.76 1.72
N PRO A 101 28.49 -30.52 0.48
CA PRO A 101 29.24 -30.95 -0.70
C PRO A 101 30.52 -30.13 -0.86
N PHE A 102 31.56 -30.77 -1.40
CA PHE A 102 32.80 -30.11 -1.78
C PHE A 102 32.94 -30.09 -3.30
N ASN A 103 33.57 -29.03 -3.81
CA ASN A 103 34.01 -28.99 -5.19
C ASN A 103 35.22 -29.91 -5.36
N ARG A 104 35.15 -30.84 -6.31
CA ARG A 104 36.22 -31.81 -6.57
C ARG A 104 37.52 -31.15 -7.02
N ASP A 105 37.44 -30.04 -7.74
CA ASP A 105 38.60 -29.40 -8.37
C ASP A 105 39.37 -28.51 -7.39
N THR A 106 38.64 -27.76 -6.55
CA THR A 106 39.25 -26.82 -5.60
C THR A 106 39.35 -27.36 -4.18
N GLY A 107 38.63 -28.44 -3.86
CA GLY A 107 38.48 -28.93 -2.49
C GLY A 107 37.61 -28.05 -1.59
N HIS A 108 37.15 -26.88 -2.07
CA HIS A 108 36.34 -25.98 -1.27
C HIS A 108 34.93 -26.52 -1.04
N ARG A 109 34.44 -26.36 0.18
CA ARG A 109 33.05 -26.67 0.56
C ARG A 109 32.12 -25.62 -0.02
N ARG A 110 31.00 -26.05 -0.60
CA ARG A 110 29.96 -25.13 -1.08
C ARG A 110 28.94 -24.92 0.03
N SER A 111 28.76 -23.67 0.45
CA SER A 111 27.67 -23.29 1.34
C SER A 111 26.35 -23.34 0.56
N ILE A 112 25.47 -24.28 0.91
CA ILE A 112 24.11 -24.36 0.37
C ILE A 112 23.19 -23.82 1.46
N GLN A 113 22.49 -22.72 1.16
CA GLN A 113 21.64 -22.01 2.12
C GLN A 113 20.75 -22.95 2.94
N ASN A 114 20.00 -23.85 2.29
CA ASN A 114 19.09 -24.78 2.97
C ASN A 114 19.77 -25.84 3.88
N LEU A 115 21.11 -25.96 3.86
CA LEU A 115 21.87 -26.86 4.74
C LEU A 115 22.58 -26.13 5.88
N VAL A 116 22.75 -24.81 5.76
CA VAL A 116 23.53 -23.98 6.67
C VAL A 116 22.72 -22.84 7.27
N GLN A 117 21.44 -22.73 6.89
CA GLN A 117 20.50 -21.73 7.36
C GLN A 117 19.22 -22.40 7.85
N PHE A 118 18.56 -21.74 8.80
CA PHE A 118 17.23 -22.11 9.27
C PHE A 118 16.44 -20.86 9.63
N ASP A 119 15.12 -20.98 9.60
CA ASP A 119 14.20 -19.90 9.96
C ASP A 119 13.63 -20.19 11.36
N SER A 120 13.46 -19.15 12.17
CA SER A 120 12.70 -19.22 13.43
C SER A 120 11.63 -18.12 13.47
N ASP A 121 10.43 -18.51 13.87
CA ASP A 121 9.27 -17.61 13.97
C ASP A 121 9.01 -17.30 15.45
N HIS A 122 8.84 -16.02 15.77
CA HIS A 122 8.56 -15.58 17.13
C HIS A 122 7.38 -14.62 17.17
N VAL A 123 6.68 -14.59 18.29
CA VAL A 123 5.61 -13.62 18.55
C VAL A 123 6.21 -12.38 19.19
N LEU A 124 5.90 -11.20 18.63
CA LEU A 124 6.36 -9.92 19.15
C LEU A 124 5.55 -9.47 20.35
N ASP A 125 6.21 -8.84 21.30
CA ASP A 125 5.54 -8.10 22.35
C ASP A 125 5.00 -6.76 21.80
N VAL A 126 3.68 -6.56 21.93
CA VAL A 126 2.90 -5.47 21.35
C VAL A 126 2.44 -4.42 22.36
N HIS A 127 2.99 -4.40 23.59
CA HIS A 127 2.57 -3.42 24.61
C HIS A 127 2.62 -1.96 24.11
N GLU A 128 3.60 -1.60 23.28
CA GLU A 128 3.78 -0.25 22.73
C GLU A 128 3.38 -0.12 21.24
N ALA A 129 2.78 -1.16 20.65
CA ALA A 129 2.41 -1.19 19.22
C ALA A 129 1.31 -0.19 18.82
N ARG A 130 0.60 0.42 19.78
CA ARG A 130 -0.55 1.31 19.53
C ARG A 130 -0.16 2.73 19.11
N LEU A 131 1.12 3.05 19.12
CA LEU A 131 1.65 4.40 18.97
C LEU A 131 2.11 4.74 17.54
N TYR A 132 1.68 3.98 16.51
CA TYR A 132 2.07 4.23 15.12
C TYR A 132 2.02 5.73 14.72
N PRO A 133 3.08 6.26 14.08
CA PRO A 133 4.28 5.56 13.58
C PRO A 133 5.44 5.46 14.60
N PHE A 134 5.18 5.75 15.87
CA PHE A 134 6.15 5.65 16.98
C PHE A 134 6.01 4.35 17.77
N ASP A 135 5.36 3.37 17.17
CA ASP A 135 5.28 1.99 17.64
C ASP A 135 6.68 1.39 17.78
N THR A 136 6.79 0.57 18.81
CA THR A 136 7.97 -0.19 19.23
C THR A 136 7.50 -1.59 19.55
N TYR A 137 8.26 -2.58 19.07
CA TYR A 137 8.04 -3.99 19.33
C TYR A 137 9.28 -4.56 19.99
N MET A 138 9.07 -5.51 20.89
CA MET A 138 10.15 -6.18 21.60
C MET A 138 10.05 -7.68 21.37
N LEU A 139 11.18 -8.33 21.12
CA LEU A 139 11.33 -9.77 21.16
C LEU A 139 12.37 -10.10 22.22
N SER A 140 12.10 -11.11 23.04
CA SER A 140 13.11 -11.79 23.83
C SER A 140 13.02 -13.28 23.49
N SER A 141 14.12 -13.85 23.00
CA SER A 141 14.21 -15.26 22.64
C SER A 141 15.48 -15.87 23.18
N THR A 142 15.48 -17.19 23.41
CA THR A 142 16.65 -17.93 23.85
C THR A 142 17.02 -19.00 22.82
N ILE A 143 18.30 -19.10 22.50
CA ILE A 143 18.82 -20.09 21.57
C ILE A 143 19.87 -20.94 22.27
N ARG A 144 19.73 -22.25 22.19
CA ARG A 144 20.75 -23.21 22.65
C ARG A 144 21.23 -24.08 21.49
N ALA A 145 22.51 -24.41 21.50
CA ALA A 145 23.09 -25.37 20.58
C ALA A 145 23.57 -26.60 21.34
N ALA A 146 23.36 -27.78 20.78
CA ALA A 146 23.87 -29.04 21.30
C ALA A 146 24.55 -29.85 20.20
N ASN A 147 25.52 -30.69 20.57
CA ASN A 147 26.13 -31.62 19.64
C ASN A 147 25.23 -32.86 19.40
N ALA A 148 25.70 -33.82 18.59
CA ALA A 148 24.97 -35.06 18.33
C ALA A 148 24.69 -35.90 19.59
N ASP A 149 25.55 -35.78 20.61
CA ASP A 149 25.46 -36.45 21.91
C ASP A 149 24.61 -35.66 22.94
N ASN A 150 23.89 -34.62 22.50
CA ASN A 150 23.09 -33.72 23.32
C ASN A 150 23.88 -32.97 24.41
N GLN A 151 25.20 -32.81 24.25
CA GLN A 151 26.01 -31.93 25.08
C GLN A 151 25.92 -30.50 24.55
N THR A 152 25.71 -29.54 25.45
CA THR A 152 25.57 -28.13 25.08
C THR A 152 26.87 -27.57 24.51
N VAL A 153 26.77 -26.87 23.38
CA VAL A 153 27.86 -26.17 22.71
C VAL A 153 27.60 -24.66 22.85
N PRO A 154 28.52 -23.88 23.44
CA PRO A 154 28.28 -22.47 23.67
C PRO A 154 28.26 -21.69 22.35
N ILE A 155 27.22 -20.89 22.16
CA ILE A 155 27.13 -19.89 21.09
C ILE A 155 27.91 -18.65 21.57
N ARG A 156 28.92 -18.22 20.82
CA ARG A 156 29.81 -17.12 21.19
C ARG A 156 29.31 -15.75 20.78
N LYS A 157 28.47 -15.70 19.74
CA LYS A 157 27.88 -14.45 19.26
C LYS A 157 26.57 -14.75 18.54
N ILE A 158 25.57 -13.93 18.83
CA ILE A 158 24.38 -13.77 17.99
C ILE A 158 24.35 -12.34 17.48
N ALA A 159 24.09 -12.16 16.20
CA ALA A 159 23.92 -10.86 15.57
C ALA A 159 22.82 -10.94 14.52
N THR A 160 22.07 -9.86 14.31
CA THR A 160 21.10 -9.76 13.22
C THR A 160 21.37 -8.48 12.42
N ILE A 161 20.77 -8.35 11.24
CA ILE A 161 20.79 -7.09 10.48
C ILE A 161 20.09 -5.99 11.29
N ASP A 162 20.66 -4.78 11.30
CA ASP A 162 20.15 -3.65 12.08
C ASP A 162 19.12 -2.79 11.32
N ILE A 163 19.06 -2.92 10.00
CA ILE A 163 18.16 -2.15 9.14
C ILE A 163 17.48 -3.10 8.15
N THR A 164 16.15 -3.01 8.09
CA THR A 164 15.31 -3.62 7.06
C THR A 164 14.66 -2.51 6.21
N SER A 165 13.84 -2.86 5.22
CA SER A 165 13.15 -1.85 4.40
C SER A 165 12.21 -0.94 5.20
N SER A 166 11.66 -1.46 6.32
CA SER A 166 10.54 -0.84 7.03
C SER A 166 10.80 -0.64 8.53
N PHE A 167 11.86 -1.24 9.07
CA PHE A 167 12.19 -1.21 10.50
C PHE A 167 13.70 -1.09 10.74
N ASP A 168 14.05 -0.31 11.77
CA ASP A 168 15.33 -0.41 12.45
C ASP A 168 15.22 -1.50 13.53
N ILE A 169 16.23 -2.36 13.63
CA ILE A 169 16.30 -3.47 14.58
C ILE A 169 17.54 -3.26 15.46
N PHE A 170 17.33 -3.14 16.77
CA PHE A 170 18.42 -3.11 17.74
C PHE A 170 18.52 -4.46 18.42
N THR A 171 19.64 -5.14 18.22
CA THR A 171 19.91 -6.43 18.82
C THR A 171 20.79 -6.29 20.05
N THR A 172 20.36 -6.90 21.16
CA THR A 172 21.20 -7.15 22.32
C THR A 172 21.45 -8.65 22.43
N ASP A 173 22.71 -9.00 22.64
CA ASP A 173 23.19 -10.37 22.67
C ASP A 173 23.72 -10.68 24.07
N LEU A 174 23.10 -11.62 24.77
CA LEU A 174 23.35 -11.91 26.18
C LEU A 174 23.65 -13.39 26.37
N GLU A 175 24.80 -13.71 26.96
CA GLU A 175 25.09 -15.09 27.36
C GLU A 175 24.21 -15.50 28.55
N SER A 176 23.53 -16.63 28.42
CA SER A 176 22.60 -17.15 29.42
C SER A 176 22.90 -18.61 29.76
N TYR A 177 22.42 -19.06 30.91
CA TYR A 177 22.64 -20.41 31.38
C TYR A 177 21.34 -20.92 31.99
N SER A 178 20.94 -22.13 31.62
CA SER A 178 19.80 -22.82 32.24
C SER A 178 20.28 -24.04 33.01
N ASN A 179 19.59 -24.36 34.11
CA ASN A 179 19.88 -25.58 34.86
C ASN A 179 19.20 -26.75 34.16
N SER A 180 19.96 -27.78 33.82
CA SER A 180 19.39 -29.06 33.38
C SER A 180 18.47 -29.64 34.45
N GLU A 181 17.45 -30.43 34.09
CA GLU A 181 16.49 -31.03 35.02
C GLU A 181 17.15 -31.82 36.16
N ASP A 182 18.31 -32.43 35.89
CA ASP A 182 19.12 -33.16 36.88
C ASP A 182 19.88 -32.26 37.87
N GLY A 183 19.82 -30.93 37.71
CA GLY A 183 20.46 -29.92 38.56
C GLY A 183 21.99 -29.97 38.60
N LYS A 184 22.62 -30.84 37.81
CA LYS A 184 24.07 -31.11 37.84
C LYS A 184 24.85 -30.53 36.66
N GLN A 185 24.17 -30.11 35.60
CA GLN A 185 24.81 -29.61 34.40
C GLN A 185 24.18 -28.29 33.98
N GLU A 186 25.02 -27.26 33.88
CA GLU A 186 24.65 -25.97 33.30
C GLU A 186 24.56 -26.14 31.80
N GLN A 187 23.40 -25.80 31.23
CA GLN A 187 23.17 -25.78 29.79
C GLN A 187 23.44 -24.36 29.31
N ALA A 188 24.53 -24.20 28.54
CA ALA A 188 24.85 -22.91 27.93
C ALA A 188 23.80 -22.56 26.86
N SER A 189 23.19 -21.40 27.01
CA SER A 189 22.25 -20.80 26.08
C SER A 189 22.68 -19.37 25.76
N ARG A 190 22.00 -18.74 24.82
CA ARG A 190 22.25 -17.36 24.48
C ARG A 190 20.94 -16.67 24.16
N ASP A 191 20.69 -15.61 24.88
CA ASP A 191 19.46 -14.85 24.77
C ASP A 191 19.69 -13.70 23.80
N ILE A 192 18.64 -13.41 23.04
CA ILE A 192 18.59 -12.31 22.10
C ILE A 192 17.38 -11.45 22.44
N ASP A 193 17.66 -10.17 22.67
CA ASP A 193 16.61 -9.15 22.77
C ASP A 193 16.64 -8.29 21.51
N LEU A 194 15.53 -8.23 20.78
CA LEU A 194 15.36 -7.35 19.63
C LEU A 194 14.40 -6.22 19.98
N TYR A 195 14.81 -4.99 19.72
CA TYR A 195 13.94 -3.83 19.72
C TYR A 195 13.70 -3.38 18.28
N VAL A 196 12.47 -3.56 17.82
CA VAL A 196 12.06 -3.23 16.46
C VAL A 196 11.30 -1.91 16.49
N ARG A 197 11.72 -0.96 15.67
CA ARG A 197 11.08 0.37 15.58
C ARG A 197 11.04 0.83 14.13
N ARG A 198 10.10 1.73 13.79
CA ARG A 198 10.08 2.32 12.44
C ARG A 198 11.25 3.30 12.23
N PRO A 199 11.83 3.34 11.02
CA PRO A 199 12.89 4.28 10.68
C PRO A 199 12.33 5.71 10.68
N ASN A 200 13.21 6.69 10.88
CA ASN A 200 12.82 8.10 10.99
C ASN A 200 12.18 8.64 9.71
N GLU A 201 12.57 8.09 8.56
CA GLU A 201 12.07 8.42 7.24
C GLU A 201 10.59 8.03 7.11
N ALA A 202 10.22 6.81 7.51
CA ALA A 202 8.85 6.34 7.50
C ALA A 202 7.97 7.15 8.47
N ARG A 203 8.50 7.50 9.65
CA ARG A 203 7.84 8.38 10.63
C ARG A 203 7.58 9.76 10.05
N LEU A 204 8.59 10.41 9.47
CA LEU A 204 8.47 11.74 8.87
C LEU A 204 7.45 11.74 7.73
N PHE A 205 7.51 10.75 6.86
CA PHE A 205 6.58 10.62 5.74
C PHE A 205 5.13 10.45 6.22
N THR A 206 4.90 9.60 7.23
CA THR A 206 3.59 9.41 7.86
C THR A 206 3.06 10.71 8.49
N LEU A 207 3.90 11.43 9.24
CA LEU A 207 3.53 12.72 9.85
C LEU A 207 3.22 13.79 8.80
N LEU A 208 3.92 13.79 7.67
CA LEU A 208 3.63 14.69 6.56
C LEU A 208 2.26 14.38 5.93
N LEU A 209 1.96 13.10 5.66
CA LEU A 209 0.65 12.69 5.16
C LEU A 209 -0.47 13.05 6.15
N PHE A 210 -0.23 12.87 7.44
CA PHE A 210 -1.14 13.28 8.51
C PHE A 210 -1.38 14.79 8.56
N ALA A 211 -0.32 15.60 8.40
CA ALA A 211 -0.45 17.04 8.33
C ALA A 211 -1.24 17.48 7.09
N VAL A 212 -0.97 16.86 5.93
CA VAL A 212 -1.72 17.11 4.69
C VAL A 212 -3.19 16.77 4.85
N SER A 213 -3.54 15.64 5.47
CA SER A 213 -4.94 15.25 5.67
C SER A 213 -5.67 16.23 6.61
N TRP A 214 -5.00 16.77 7.62
CA TRP A 214 -5.52 17.86 8.45
C TRP A 214 -5.72 19.17 7.68
N VAL A 215 -4.78 19.56 6.81
CA VAL A 215 -4.93 20.75 5.96
C VAL A 215 -6.15 20.59 5.05
N LEU A 216 -6.31 19.45 4.40
CA LEU A 216 -7.47 19.16 3.56
C LEU A 216 -8.79 19.24 4.35
N THR A 217 -8.79 18.73 5.58
CA THR A 217 -9.94 18.84 6.49
C THR A 217 -10.29 20.30 6.81
N HIS A 218 -9.30 21.16 7.07
CA HIS A 218 -9.54 22.58 7.29
C HIS A 218 -10.03 23.29 6.02
N VAL A 219 -9.58 22.86 4.84
CA VAL A 219 -10.08 23.38 3.56
C VAL A 219 -11.59 23.11 3.38
N THR A 220 -12.11 21.97 3.82
CA THR A 220 -13.57 21.71 3.74
C THR A 220 -14.38 22.60 4.67
N ILE A 221 -13.86 22.93 5.87
CA ILE A 221 -14.45 23.93 6.75
C ILE A 221 -14.46 25.30 6.04
N GLY A 222 -13.34 25.68 5.43
CA GLY A 222 -13.23 26.90 4.63
C GLY A 222 -14.25 26.96 3.49
N HIS A 223 -14.48 25.85 2.79
CA HIS A 223 -15.51 25.74 1.76
C HIS A 223 -16.91 26.00 2.30
N VAL A 224 -17.27 25.46 3.46
CA VAL A 224 -18.57 25.73 4.11
C VAL A 224 -18.72 27.22 4.46
N LEU A 225 -17.67 27.83 5.02
CA LEU A 225 -17.69 29.25 5.41
C LEU A 225 -17.81 30.18 4.20
N LEU A 226 -17.08 29.90 3.11
CA LEU A 226 -17.16 30.64 1.87
C LEU A 226 -18.52 30.46 1.19
N ALA A 227 -19.02 29.22 1.12
CA ALA A 227 -20.35 28.90 0.59
C ALA A 227 -21.47 29.67 1.30
N ARG A 228 -21.38 29.84 2.62
CA ARG A 228 -22.33 30.65 3.39
C ARG A 228 -22.31 32.14 3.05
N ARG A 229 -21.17 32.68 2.61
CA ARG A 229 -21.04 34.11 2.26
C ARG A 229 -21.41 34.40 0.82
N VAL A 230 -21.31 33.43 -0.08
CA VAL A 230 -21.59 33.65 -1.50
C VAL A 230 -23.04 33.30 -1.81
N SER A 231 -23.82 34.30 -2.27
CA SER A 231 -25.25 34.18 -2.60
C SER A 231 -25.54 33.59 -3.98
N SER A 232 -24.53 33.04 -4.67
CA SER A 232 -24.68 32.53 -6.03
C SER A 232 -24.59 31.00 -6.05
N LEU A 233 -25.56 30.40 -6.72
CA LEU A 233 -25.74 28.95 -6.86
C LEU A 233 -24.61 28.31 -7.68
N ARG A 234 -24.13 29.01 -8.72
CA ARG A 234 -23.03 28.55 -9.60
C ARG A 234 -21.70 28.42 -8.86
N SER A 235 -21.54 29.12 -7.73
CA SER A 235 -20.33 29.04 -6.90
C SER A 235 -20.38 27.92 -5.86
N LEU A 236 -21.54 27.32 -5.56
CA LEU A 236 -21.65 26.27 -4.54
C LEU A 236 -21.21 24.88 -5.04
N LEU A 237 -21.49 24.56 -6.30
CA LEU A 237 -21.18 23.25 -6.87
C LEU A 237 -19.67 22.89 -6.84
N PRO A 238 -18.73 23.81 -7.19
CA PRO A 238 -17.30 23.51 -7.09
C PRO A 238 -16.85 23.20 -5.66
N HIS A 239 -17.41 23.88 -4.65
CA HIS A 239 -17.10 23.62 -3.24
C HIS A 239 -17.60 22.24 -2.79
N LEU A 240 -18.79 21.83 -3.23
CA LEU A 240 -19.32 20.50 -2.95
C LEU A 240 -18.48 19.41 -3.61
N ILE A 241 -18.12 19.57 -4.89
CA ILE A 241 -17.27 18.62 -5.62
C ILE A 241 -15.89 18.51 -4.95
N SER A 242 -15.27 19.64 -4.59
CA SER A 242 -13.99 19.68 -3.88
C SER A 242 -14.07 18.97 -2.53
N SER A 243 -15.08 19.25 -1.70
CA SER A 243 -15.29 18.59 -0.40
C SER A 243 -15.53 17.08 -0.55
N GLY A 244 -16.31 16.67 -1.57
CA GLY A 244 -16.52 15.25 -1.88
C GLY A 244 -15.23 14.54 -2.35
N ALA A 245 -14.40 15.22 -3.13
CA ALA A 245 -13.10 14.69 -3.52
C ALA A 245 -12.17 14.51 -2.30
N ILE A 246 -12.17 15.46 -1.36
CA ILE A 246 -11.39 15.37 -0.12
C ILE A 246 -11.88 14.22 0.76
N LEU A 247 -13.20 14.00 0.85
CA LEU A 247 -13.79 12.87 1.59
C LEU A 247 -13.29 11.51 1.08
N ILE A 248 -13.05 11.40 -0.23
CA ILE A 248 -12.48 10.19 -0.86
C ILE A 248 -10.95 10.15 -0.74
N ALA A 249 -10.28 11.31 -0.76
CA ALA A 249 -8.83 11.40 -0.70
C ALA A 249 -8.25 11.02 0.67
N ILE A 250 -8.90 11.37 1.78
CA ILE A 250 -8.38 11.09 3.14
C ILE A 250 -8.15 9.59 3.37
N PRO A 251 -9.10 8.68 3.06
CA PRO A 251 -8.85 7.24 3.13
C PRO A 251 -7.68 6.77 2.26
N GLN A 252 -7.49 7.36 1.08
CA GLN A 252 -6.37 7.02 0.20
C GLN A 252 -5.03 7.47 0.79
N LEU A 253 -4.99 8.66 1.41
CA LEU A 253 -3.81 9.13 2.14
C LEU A 253 -3.47 8.20 3.31
N ARG A 254 -4.48 7.74 4.06
CA ARG A 254 -4.29 6.78 5.15
C ARG A 254 -3.78 5.42 4.65
N ALA A 255 -4.29 4.93 3.52
CA ALA A 255 -3.83 3.68 2.91
C ALA A 255 -2.43 3.79 2.28
N SER A 256 -1.98 5.01 1.97
CA SER A 256 -0.63 5.27 1.46
C SER A 256 0.45 5.40 2.54
N MET A 257 0.08 5.33 3.81
CA MET A 257 1.04 5.35 4.92
C MET A 257 1.79 4.01 4.95
N PRO A 258 3.13 4.03 5.12
CA PRO A 258 3.98 2.84 5.01
C PRO A 258 3.69 1.85 6.14
N ASP A 259 3.41 0.61 5.77
CA ASP A 259 3.13 -0.54 6.66
C ASP A 259 2.23 -0.17 7.82
N ALA A 260 1.20 0.61 7.50
CA ALA A 260 0.30 1.16 8.48
C ALA A 260 -0.67 0.06 8.90
N PRO A 261 -0.77 -0.26 10.20
CA PRO A 261 -1.64 -1.31 10.67
C PRO A 261 -3.11 -1.01 10.33
N GLY A 262 -3.94 -2.05 10.41
CA GLY A 262 -5.39 -1.93 10.32
C GLY A 262 -5.99 -0.91 11.31
N PHE A 263 -7.30 -0.71 11.24
CA PHE A 263 -8.03 0.29 12.05
C PHE A 263 -8.19 -0.10 13.55
N ASP A 264 -7.21 -0.77 14.14
CA ASP A 264 -7.30 -1.37 15.49
C ASP A 264 -6.97 -0.37 16.62
N GLY A 265 -7.48 0.87 16.51
CA GLY A 265 -7.40 1.85 17.59
C GLY A 265 -6.03 2.53 17.73
N VAL A 266 -5.30 2.58 16.64
CA VAL A 266 -4.01 3.27 16.50
C VAL A 266 -4.14 4.75 16.84
N LEU A 267 -3.14 5.33 17.53
CA LEU A 267 -3.12 6.74 17.93
C LEU A 267 -3.53 7.69 16.79
N ILE A 268 -2.94 7.49 15.60
CA ILE A 268 -3.19 8.32 14.41
C ILE A 268 -4.64 8.25 13.91
N ASP A 269 -5.29 7.11 14.10
CA ASP A 269 -6.67 6.93 13.68
C ASP A 269 -7.62 7.62 14.66
N CYS A 270 -7.35 7.49 15.96
CA CYS A 270 -8.11 8.13 17.03
C CYS A 270 -8.05 9.67 16.96
N ILE A 271 -6.87 10.26 16.76
CA ILE A 271 -6.71 11.72 16.76
C ILE A 271 -6.77 12.34 15.37
N GLY A 272 -6.59 11.55 14.31
CA GLY A 272 -6.54 12.03 12.92
C GLY A 272 -7.71 11.51 12.11
N TYR A 273 -7.61 10.27 11.66
CA TYR A 273 -8.51 9.73 10.65
C TYR A 273 -10.00 9.87 11.02
N PHE A 274 -10.41 9.42 12.22
CA PHE A 274 -11.83 9.48 12.60
C PHE A 274 -12.35 10.92 12.75
N PRO A 275 -11.69 11.83 13.50
CA PRO A 275 -12.11 13.23 13.54
C PRO A 275 -12.15 13.90 12.16
N GLN A 276 -11.15 13.65 11.32
CA GLN A 276 -11.08 14.20 9.95
C GLN A 276 -12.27 13.74 9.11
N MET A 277 -12.58 12.45 9.10
CA MET A 277 -13.71 11.89 8.36
C MET A 277 -15.06 12.45 8.84
N VAL A 278 -15.23 12.61 10.16
CA VAL A 278 -16.45 13.21 10.73
C VAL A 278 -16.59 14.67 10.30
N ILE A 279 -15.52 15.48 10.42
CA ILE A 279 -15.55 16.90 10.06
C ILE A 279 -15.81 17.10 8.57
N VAL A 280 -15.11 16.36 7.71
CA VAL A 280 -15.29 16.43 6.24
C VAL A 280 -16.67 15.93 5.83
N GLY A 281 -17.16 14.85 6.46
CA GLY A 281 -18.52 14.34 6.24
C GLY A 281 -19.59 15.37 6.58
N LEU A 282 -19.53 15.95 7.78
CA LEU A 282 -20.46 17.01 8.22
C LEU A 282 -20.38 18.26 7.32
N SER A 283 -19.17 18.64 6.90
CA SER A 283 -18.96 19.77 5.98
C SER A 283 -19.62 19.52 4.63
N THR A 284 -19.45 18.31 4.07
CA THR A 284 -20.04 17.90 2.80
C THR A 284 -21.57 17.86 2.87
N VAL A 285 -22.13 17.30 3.94
CA VAL A 285 -23.58 17.29 4.18
C VAL A 285 -24.11 18.73 4.30
N THR A 286 -23.41 19.61 5.01
CA THR A 286 -23.81 21.01 5.15
C THR A 286 -23.80 21.73 3.80
N LEU A 287 -22.78 21.52 2.96
CA LEU A 287 -22.73 22.08 1.60
C LEU A 287 -23.88 21.58 0.72
N LEU A 288 -24.21 20.29 0.83
CA LEU A 288 -25.35 19.71 0.11
C LEU A 288 -26.67 20.35 0.54
N LEU A 289 -26.89 20.53 1.84
CA LEU A 289 -28.08 21.20 2.37
C LEU A 289 -28.17 22.65 1.89
N LEU A 290 -27.06 23.40 1.90
CA LEU A 290 -27.02 24.77 1.37
C LEU A 290 -27.40 24.81 -0.11
N LEU A 291 -26.90 23.86 -0.91
CA LEU A 291 -27.27 23.76 -2.33
C LEU A 291 -28.77 23.48 -2.50
N VAL A 292 -29.33 22.53 -1.74
CA VAL A 292 -30.76 22.18 -1.79
C VAL A 292 -31.64 23.37 -1.41
N VAL A 293 -31.33 24.04 -0.30
CA VAL A 293 -32.09 25.24 0.15
C VAL A 293 -32.05 26.33 -0.92
N HIS A 294 -30.88 26.58 -1.50
CA HIS A 294 -30.71 27.62 -2.49
C HIS A 294 -31.40 27.29 -3.84
N GLU A 295 -31.42 26.02 -4.27
CA GLU A 295 -32.21 25.60 -5.43
C GLU A 295 -33.72 25.74 -5.17
N PHE A 296 -34.17 25.42 -3.95
CA PHE A 296 -35.56 25.59 -3.56
C PHE A 296 -36.00 27.07 -3.58
N ASP A 297 -35.19 27.97 -3.04
CA ASP A 297 -35.46 29.42 -3.07
C ASP A 297 -35.48 29.97 -4.50
N ARG A 298 -34.60 29.46 -5.38
CA ARG A 298 -34.60 29.81 -6.81
C ARG A 298 -35.86 29.34 -7.53
N MET A 299 -36.35 28.13 -7.24
CA MET A 299 -37.61 27.65 -7.81
C MET A 299 -38.79 28.51 -7.35
N ARG A 300 -38.82 28.91 -6.08
CA ARG A 300 -39.88 29.77 -5.52
C ARG A 300 -39.90 31.16 -6.16
N THR A 301 -38.73 31.79 -6.30
CA THR A 301 -38.59 33.11 -6.94
C THR A 301 -38.99 33.05 -8.42
N ASN A 302 -38.54 32.06 -9.17
CA ASN A 302 -38.94 31.87 -10.57
C ASN A 302 -40.45 31.66 -10.73
N ALA A 303 -41.08 30.87 -9.84
CA ALA A 303 -42.52 30.68 -9.84
C ALA A 303 -43.27 32.01 -9.61
N SER A 304 -42.84 32.82 -8.64
CA SER A 304 -43.44 34.14 -8.40
C SER A 304 -43.25 35.12 -9.56
N ALA A 305 -42.08 35.13 -10.20
CA ALA A 305 -41.81 35.98 -11.38
C ALA A 305 -42.69 35.59 -12.57
N SER A 306 -42.87 34.28 -12.81
CA SER A 306 -43.77 33.79 -13.87
C SER A 306 -45.23 34.17 -13.62
N ALA A 307 -45.70 34.10 -12.38
CA ALA A 307 -47.05 34.52 -12.01
C ALA A 307 -47.27 36.02 -12.24
N HIS A 308 -46.30 36.87 -11.88
CA HIS A 308 -46.37 38.32 -12.13
C HIS A 308 -46.35 38.66 -13.62
N ALA A 309 -45.53 37.98 -14.42
CA ALA A 309 -45.48 38.18 -15.88
C ALA A 309 -46.83 37.84 -16.54
N HIS A 310 -47.50 36.76 -16.11
CA HIS A 310 -48.83 36.43 -16.59
C HIS A 310 -49.90 37.47 -16.21
N ALA A 311 -49.84 38.03 -15.00
CA ALA A 311 -50.77 39.08 -14.56
C ALA A 311 -50.61 40.38 -15.40
N TYR A 312 -49.37 40.81 -15.69
CA TYR A 312 -49.12 42.01 -16.51
C TYR A 312 -49.54 41.83 -17.97
N SER A 313 -49.37 40.64 -18.56
CA SER A 313 -49.81 40.37 -19.94
C SER A 313 -51.34 40.35 -20.11
N ARG A 314 -52.07 40.05 -19.03
CA ARG A 314 -53.55 40.04 -19.06
C ARG A 314 -54.14 41.45 -18.95
N SER A 315 -53.45 42.37 -18.28
CA SER A 315 -53.86 43.77 -18.14
C SER A 315 -53.64 44.60 -19.41
N SER A 316 -52.65 44.25 -20.24
CA SER A 316 -52.28 44.99 -21.45
C SER A 316 -53.04 44.57 -22.73
N ARG A 317 -54.08 43.73 -22.62
CA ARG A 317 -55.01 43.40 -23.72
C ARG A 317 -56.30 44.22 -23.77
N ALA A 318 -56.49 45.17 -22.85
CA ALA A 318 -57.53 46.17 -22.97
C ALA A 318 -56.92 47.46 -23.51
N MET A 319 -57.50 48.03 -24.56
CA MET A 319 -57.16 49.34 -25.15
C MET A 319 -56.06 49.34 -26.23
N TRP A 320 -56.30 48.59 -27.30
CA TRP A 320 -55.86 49.05 -28.63
C TRP A 320 -56.92 50.02 -29.17
N PRO A 321 -56.57 51.25 -29.58
CA PRO A 321 -57.48 52.15 -30.27
C PRO A 321 -57.81 51.61 -31.68
N PRO A 322 -59.01 51.89 -32.21
CA PRO A 322 -59.45 51.41 -33.52
C PRO A 322 -58.63 52.06 -34.66
N PRO A 323 -58.28 51.32 -35.73
CA PRO A 323 -57.64 51.90 -36.90
C PRO A 323 -58.69 52.57 -37.82
N TYR A 324 -58.52 53.85 -38.09
CA TYR A 324 -59.14 54.52 -39.24
C TYR A 324 -58.22 54.34 -40.47
N GLY A 325 -58.79 53.91 -41.61
CA GLY A 325 -58.08 53.55 -42.87
C GLY A 325 -57.56 54.73 -43.71
N PRO A 326 -57.45 54.67 -45.06
CA PRO A 326 -57.63 53.56 -46.00
C PRO A 326 -56.46 53.36 -47.02
N ALA A 327 -56.52 52.23 -47.75
CA ALA A 327 -56.03 51.96 -49.12
C ALA A 327 -54.61 52.42 -49.55
N ALA A 328 -53.69 51.46 -49.73
CA ALA A 328 -52.95 51.26 -50.99
C ALA A 328 -51.97 50.08 -50.91
N SER A 329 -51.80 49.42 -52.06
CA SER A 329 -50.72 48.50 -52.45
C SER A 329 -50.62 47.15 -51.72
N PHE A 330 -51.12 46.14 -52.45
CA PHE A 330 -50.75 44.73 -52.35
C PHE A 330 -49.22 44.56 -52.30
N VAL A 331 -48.69 44.20 -51.14
CA VAL A 331 -47.44 43.45 -51.02
C VAL A 331 -47.76 42.19 -50.23
N ARG A 332 -47.57 41.06 -50.89
CA ARG A 332 -47.83 39.71 -50.39
C ARG A 332 -46.99 39.49 -49.12
N PRO A 333 -47.57 39.32 -47.93
CA PRO A 333 -46.80 39.01 -46.73
C PRO A 333 -46.38 37.55 -46.83
N GLU A 334 -45.06 37.31 -46.78
CA GLU A 334 -44.53 35.98 -46.53
C GLU A 334 -45.15 35.41 -45.26
N ARG A 335 -45.65 34.19 -45.39
CA ARG A 335 -46.27 33.42 -44.33
C ARG A 335 -45.26 33.28 -43.18
N PRO A 336 -45.53 33.79 -41.97
CA PRO A 336 -44.68 33.48 -40.83
C PRO A 336 -44.76 31.97 -40.56
N PRO A 337 -43.63 31.26 -40.42
CA PRO A 337 -43.66 29.83 -40.16
C PRO A 337 -44.30 29.59 -38.79
N SER A 338 -45.34 28.76 -38.81
CA SER A 338 -46.04 28.26 -37.64
C SER A 338 -45.06 27.71 -36.58
N LEU A 339 -44.99 28.38 -35.43
CA LEU A 339 -44.31 27.92 -34.20
C LEU A 339 -45.09 26.79 -33.50
N LEU A 340 -45.52 25.78 -34.26
CA LEU A 340 -46.14 24.57 -33.73
C LEU A 340 -45.17 23.41 -33.92
N SER A 341 -44.67 22.89 -32.80
CA SER A 341 -43.92 21.65 -32.63
C SER A 341 -42.44 21.64 -33.06
N HIS A 342 -41.59 22.42 -32.37
CA HIS A 342 -40.18 22.03 -32.21
C HIS A 342 -40.06 20.92 -31.15
N PHE A 343 -40.58 19.73 -31.47
CA PHE A 343 -39.92 18.55 -30.93
C PHE A 343 -38.58 18.43 -31.67
N PRO A 344 -37.45 18.32 -30.95
CA PRO A 344 -36.16 18.14 -31.60
C PRO A 344 -36.26 16.92 -32.52
N ARG A 345 -36.09 17.13 -33.82
CA ARG A 345 -36.04 16.02 -34.77
C ARG A 345 -34.93 15.08 -34.32
N PRO A 346 -35.13 13.76 -34.34
CA PRO A 346 -34.08 12.82 -34.02
C PRO A 346 -32.87 13.08 -34.96
N PRO A 347 -31.64 12.90 -34.46
CA PRO A 347 -30.44 13.05 -35.29
C PRO A 347 -30.54 12.12 -36.51
N PRO A 348 -30.12 12.57 -37.71
CA PRO A 348 -30.12 11.73 -38.90
C PRO A 348 -29.27 10.48 -38.67
N SER A 349 -29.63 9.36 -39.31
CA SER A 349 -28.81 8.15 -39.28
C SER A 349 -27.43 8.44 -39.86
N PRO A 350 -26.33 7.96 -39.25
CA PRO A 350 -24.99 8.19 -39.74
C PRO A 350 -24.84 7.68 -41.17
N THR A 351 -24.11 8.43 -41.99
CA THR A 351 -23.71 8.02 -43.34
C THR A 351 -22.22 7.71 -43.36
N ALA A 352 -21.70 7.17 -44.46
CA ALA A 352 -20.26 6.89 -44.61
C ALA A 352 -19.36 8.13 -44.42
N ASN A 353 -19.92 9.33 -44.54
CA ASN A 353 -19.21 10.61 -44.39
C ASN A 353 -19.47 11.31 -43.06
N SER A 354 -20.19 10.67 -42.11
CA SER A 354 -20.50 11.27 -40.82
C SER A 354 -19.26 11.39 -39.93
N THR A 355 -19.17 12.51 -39.22
CA THR A 355 -18.05 12.76 -38.28
C THR A 355 -18.17 11.88 -37.03
N SER A 356 -17.07 11.65 -36.33
CA SER A 356 -17.07 10.82 -35.10
C SER A 356 -18.01 11.37 -34.01
N THR A 357 -18.18 12.69 -33.95
CA THR A 357 -19.10 13.36 -33.02
C THR A 357 -20.57 13.14 -33.40
N GLU A 358 -20.91 13.15 -34.68
CA GLU A 358 -22.27 12.83 -35.17
C GLU A 358 -22.64 11.37 -34.89
N ILE A 359 -21.70 10.44 -35.11
CA ILE A 359 -21.89 9.02 -34.81
C ILE A 359 -22.14 8.83 -33.31
N MET A 360 -21.35 9.49 -32.45
CA MET A 360 -21.52 9.43 -31.00
C MET A 360 -22.87 9.99 -30.53
N GLN A 361 -23.29 11.14 -31.08
CA GLN A 361 -24.60 11.73 -30.75
C GLN A 361 -25.77 10.83 -31.17
N TRP A 362 -25.66 10.21 -32.34
CA TRP A 362 -26.67 9.25 -32.82
C TRP A 362 -26.73 8.00 -31.93
N GLU A 363 -25.59 7.40 -31.58
CA GLU A 363 -25.53 6.23 -30.68
C GLU A 363 -26.04 6.55 -29.27
N MET A 364 -25.71 7.72 -28.73
CA MET A 364 -26.22 8.16 -27.43
C MET A 364 -27.75 8.32 -27.45
N HIS A 365 -28.30 8.91 -28.51
CA HIS A 365 -29.76 9.03 -28.69
C HIS A 365 -30.43 7.65 -28.80
N ARG A 366 -29.78 6.72 -29.48
CA ARG A 366 -30.21 5.33 -29.69
C ARG A 366 -30.27 4.55 -28.37
N LEU A 367 -29.21 4.65 -27.56
CA LEU A 367 -29.14 4.07 -26.21
C LEU A 367 -30.20 4.66 -25.28
N MET A 368 -30.41 5.98 -25.29
CA MET A 368 -31.46 6.60 -24.48
C MET A 368 -32.87 6.10 -24.86
N LYS A 369 -33.14 5.84 -26.13
CA LYS A 369 -34.43 5.25 -26.56
C LYS A 369 -34.59 3.82 -26.08
N GLN A 370 -33.54 3.01 -26.17
CA GLN A 370 -33.55 1.63 -25.68
C GLN A 370 -33.78 1.57 -24.16
N LEU A 371 -33.11 2.44 -23.38
CA LEU A 371 -33.32 2.54 -21.93
C LEU A 371 -34.74 2.96 -21.55
N LYS A 372 -35.43 3.68 -22.43
CA LYS A 372 -36.86 4.03 -22.28
C LYS A 372 -37.81 2.92 -22.72
N GLY A 373 -37.30 1.74 -23.09
CA GLY A 373 -38.10 0.62 -23.60
C GLY A 373 -38.69 0.85 -24.99
N GLN A 374 -38.25 1.88 -25.72
CA GLN A 374 -38.69 2.12 -27.09
C GLN A 374 -37.93 1.19 -28.03
N TYR A 375 -38.61 0.70 -29.07
CA TYR A 375 -37.96 -0.12 -30.10
C TYR A 375 -36.95 0.72 -30.89
N VAL A 376 -35.76 0.14 -31.13
CA VAL A 376 -34.69 0.81 -31.85
C VAL A 376 -34.08 -0.13 -32.89
N PHE A 377 -33.98 0.35 -34.15
CA PHE A 377 -33.44 -0.41 -35.26
C PHE A 377 -32.15 0.26 -35.80
N PRO A 378 -31.07 -0.52 -36.07
CA PRO A 378 -30.92 -1.94 -35.76
C PRO A 378 -30.87 -2.18 -34.24
N PRO A 379 -31.19 -3.39 -33.74
CA PRO A 379 -31.08 -3.72 -32.33
C PRO A 379 -29.68 -3.40 -31.81
N VAL A 380 -29.57 -2.70 -30.69
CA VAL A 380 -28.27 -2.46 -30.04
C VAL A 380 -27.76 -3.80 -29.55
N GLN A 381 -26.70 -4.31 -30.17
CA GLN A 381 -26.02 -5.50 -29.68
C GLN A 381 -25.27 -5.10 -28.40
N PRO A 382 -25.52 -5.74 -27.26
CA PRO A 382 -24.79 -5.46 -26.03
C PRO A 382 -23.34 -5.91 -26.20
N THR A 383 -22.46 -5.00 -26.63
CA THR A 383 -21.05 -5.27 -26.89
C THR A 383 -20.23 -5.53 -25.62
N HIS A 384 -20.82 -5.38 -24.43
CA HIS A 384 -20.18 -5.65 -23.14
C HIS A 384 -21.04 -6.48 -22.19
N ARG A 385 -21.68 -7.55 -22.67
CA ARG A 385 -22.00 -8.64 -21.75
C ARG A 385 -20.67 -9.31 -21.41
N LEU A 386 -20.07 -8.90 -20.29
CA LEU A 386 -18.96 -9.61 -19.64
C LEU A 386 -19.26 -11.11 -19.76
N LYS A 387 -18.46 -11.80 -20.58
CA LYS A 387 -18.50 -13.25 -20.67
C LYS A 387 -18.36 -13.75 -19.24
N GLN A 388 -19.44 -14.31 -18.72
CA GLN A 388 -19.43 -14.98 -17.43
C GLN A 388 -18.35 -16.07 -17.54
N PRO A 389 -17.29 -16.04 -16.71
CA PRO A 389 -16.20 -16.99 -16.85
C PRO A 389 -16.75 -18.41 -16.66
N ASP A 390 -16.40 -19.30 -17.59
CA ASP A 390 -16.87 -20.67 -17.64
C ASP A 390 -16.67 -21.38 -16.28
N ALA A 391 -17.78 -21.80 -15.67
CA ALA A 391 -17.86 -22.39 -14.34
C ALA A 391 -17.38 -23.85 -14.25
N SER A 392 -16.30 -24.23 -14.93
CA SER A 392 -15.88 -25.64 -14.97
C SER A 392 -14.36 -25.88 -15.02
N LYS A 393 -13.57 -25.11 -14.27
CA LYS A 393 -12.19 -25.52 -13.95
C LYS A 393 -11.98 -25.60 -12.43
N PRO A 394 -11.69 -26.79 -11.87
CA PRO A 394 -11.35 -26.93 -10.47
C PRO A 394 -10.04 -26.19 -10.19
N SER A 395 -10.14 -25.15 -9.35
CA SER A 395 -9.01 -24.39 -8.84
C SER A 395 -8.19 -25.29 -7.89
N HIS A 396 -7.04 -25.75 -8.37
CA HIS A 396 -5.99 -26.29 -7.51
C HIS A 396 -5.40 -25.13 -6.69
N ARG A 397 -5.79 -25.04 -5.42
CA ARG A 397 -5.15 -24.21 -4.40
C ARG A 397 -3.75 -24.76 -4.13
N ARG A 398 -2.77 -24.31 -4.92
CA ARG A 398 -1.34 -24.42 -4.59
C ARG A 398 -0.78 -23.01 -4.51
N VAL A 399 -0.81 -22.46 -3.30
CA VAL A 399 -0.08 -21.24 -2.94
C VAL A 399 1.40 -21.58 -3.09
N LYS A 400 2.00 -21.12 -4.19
CA LYS A 400 3.44 -20.93 -4.30
C LYS A 400 3.65 -19.42 -4.30
N THR A 401 4.12 -18.91 -3.18
CA THR A 401 4.83 -17.64 -3.07
C THR A 401 5.95 -17.65 -4.11
N MET A 402 5.83 -16.76 -5.10
CA MET A 402 6.92 -16.45 -6.02
C MET A 402 7.42 -15.05 -5.67
N SER A 403 8.38 -15.00 -4.77
CA SER A 403 9.42 -13.96 -4.77
C SER A 403 10.35 -14.25 -5.96
N LYS A 404 10.09 -13.60 -7.09
CA LYS A 404 11.11 -13.48 -8.14
C LYS A 404 10.79 -12.30 -9.05
N ILE A 405 11.76 -11.40 -9.14
CA ILE A 405 12.16 -10.53 -10.27
C ILE A 405 12.45 -9.11 -9.74
N MET A 406 13.69 -8.93 -9.25
CA MET A 406 14.52 -7.76 -9.54
C MET A 406 15.97 -8.20 -9.43
N GLU A 407 16.45 -8.85 -10.49
CA GLU A 407 17.89 -8.97 -10.77
C GLU A 407 18.02 -9.03 -12.30
N ALA A 408 17.97 -7.85 -12.92
CA ALA A 408 18.36 -7.67 -14.31
C ALA A 408 19.77 -7.09 -14.28
N GLY A 409 20.76 -7.98 -14.21
CA GLY A 409 22.14 -7.65 -14.57
C GLY A 409 22.22 -7.44 -16.08
N GLU A 410 22.54 -6.22 -16.48
CA GLU A 410 22.98 -5.91 -17.84
C GLU A 410 24.36 -6.53 -18.06
N ILE A 411 24.40 -7.64 -18.81
CA ILE A 411 25.62 -8.16 -19.41
C ILE A 411 25.86 -7.33 -20.67
N SER A 412 26.85 -6.44 -20.62
CA SER A 412 27.30 -5.67 -21.78
C SER A 412 28.11 -6.57 -22.72
N HIS A 413 27.51 -6.86 -23.87
CA HIS A 413 28.14 -7.53 -24.99
C HIS A 413 28.96 -6.50 -25.78
N TRP A 414 30.27 -6.40 -25.52
CA TRP A 414 31.19 -5.71 -26.43
C TRP A 414 31.91 -6.72 -27.32
N SER A 415 31.92 -6.35 -28.59
CA SER A 415 32.23 -7.10 -29.79
C SER A 415 33.70 -7.45 -29.96
N ASP A 416 33.94 -8.66 -30.47
CA ASP A 416 35.07 -8.96 -31.36
C ASP A 416 34.96 -8.11 -32.64
N THR A 417 36.00 -7.32 -32.93
CA THR A 417 36.53 -7.07 -34.28
C THR A 417 37.96 -6.54 -34.17
N ASP A 418 38.85 -7.22 -34.91
CA ASP A 418 40.27 -6.98 -35.23
C ASP A 418 41.36 -7.47 -34.27
#